data_AF-A0A1V4QC71-F1
#
_entry.id   AF-A0A1V4QC71-F1
#
_cell.length_a   1.000
_cell.length_b   1.000
_cell.length_c   1.000
_cell.angle_alpha   90.00
_cell.angle_beta   90.00
_cell.angle_gamma   90.00
#
_symmetry.space_group_name_H-M   'P 1'
#
loop_
_entity.id
_entity.type
_entity.pdbx_description
1 polymer ?
#
loop_
_entity_poly.entity_id
_entity_poly.type
_entity_poly.pdbx_seq_one_letter_code
_entity_poly.pdbx_strand_id
1 'polypeptide(L)'
;MYLRTPTAAVSRALPAPRGCLSERLITALRDGTDVATDPTPGDDPFGDDVQLALYVAYELHYAGFTDVVGDREWDPGIIALRTALERLFLDAVRAGLDTAPTTAEALMDELSVEPVHGVGLSFRLRDNGTWQQYRDLFALRSLYHLKEADPHAWAIPRLRRTAKAAFVAVEFDEFGGGRGESVHQELFADLLAAADLDPAYLAYLDRAPAWALAPVNLMSCFGLHRSLRGATVGHLAA
;
A
#
# COMPACT_ATOMS: atom_id res chain seq x y z
N MET A 1 2.20 6.11 -36.49
CA MET A 1 2.39 6.30 -35.04
C MET A 1 1.30 5.49 -34.36
N TYR A 2 1.58 4.23 -34.04
CA TYR A 2 0.64 3.37 -33.34
C TYR A 2 0.57 3.91 -31.90
N LEU A 3 -0.54 4.56 -31.57
CA LEU A 3 -0.90 4.79 -30.18
C LEU A 3 -1.09 3.39 -29.59
N ARG A 4 -0.11 2.90 -28.83
CA ARG A 4 -0.37 1.84 -27.86
C ARG A 4 -1.53 2.35 -27.03
N THR A 5 -2.65 1.63 -27.10
CA THR A 5 -3.80 1.85 -26.22
C THR A 5 -3.25 2.00 -24.80
N PRO A 6 -3.65 3.03 -24.04
CA PRO A 6 -3.31 3.08 -22.63
C PRO A 6 -3.81 1.76 -22.04
N THR A 7 -2.88 0.95 -21.53
CA THR A 7 -3.22 -0.21 -20.71
C THR A 7 -3.95 0.39 -19.53
N ALA A 8 -5.29 0.42 -19.57
CA ALA A 8 -6.06 0.62 -18.36
C ALA A 8 -5.48 -0.37 -17.36
N ALA A 9 -5.11 0.09 -16.15
CA ALA A 9 -4.60 -0.78 -15.11
C ALA A 9 -5.53 -2.00 -15.04
N VAL A 10 -5.04 -3.15 -15.53
CA VAL A 10 -5.86 -4.35 -15.61
C VAL A 10 -6.00 -4.80 -14.17
N SER A 11 -7.09 -4.39 -13.56
CA SER A 11 -7.45 -4.84 -12.23
C SER A 11 -7.73 -6.36 -12.24
N ARG A 12 -7.81 -6.96 -11.06
CA ARG A 12 -8.12 -8.38 -10.85
C ARG A 12 -9.49 -8.51 -10.19
N ALA A 13 -10.03 -9.73 -10.21
CA ALA A 13 -11.19 -10.05 -9.39
C ALA A 13 -10.83 -10.00 -7.89
N LEU A 14 -11.84 -9.93 -7.03
CA LEU A 14 -11.67 -10.00 -5.59
C LEU A 14 -10.88 -11.25 -5.17
N PRO A 15 -9.98 -11.15 -4.17
CA PRO A 15 -9.18 -12.28 -3.70
C PRO A 15 -10.01 -13.30 -2.91
N ALA A 16 -9.40 -14.43 -2.56
CA ALA A 16 -9.97 -15.38 -1.61
C ALA A 16 -9.91 -14.79 -0.18
N PRO A 17 -11.00 -14.90 0.61
CA PRO A 17 -11.00 -14.43 2.00
C PRO A 17 -10.08 -15.28 2.89
N ARG A 18 -9.59 -14.67 3.97
CA ARG A 18 -8.68 -15.27 4.96
C ARG A 18 -9.27 -15.38 6.36
N GLY A 19 -10.53 -14.99 6.52
CA GLY A 19 -11.28 -15.09 7.75
C GLY A 19 -12.61 -14.35 7.64
N CYS A 20 -13.32 -14.23 8.75
CA CYS A 20 -14.67 -13.70 8.81
C CYS A 20 -14.76 -12.25 8.29
N LEU A 21 -13.78 -11.39 8.56
CA LEU A 21 -13.81 -9.98 8.17
C LEU A 21 -13.68 -9.82 6.66
N SER A 22 -12.64 -10.43 6.08
CA SER A 22 -12.41 -10.41 4.64
C SER A 22 -13.53 -11.12 3.89
N GLU A 23 -14.07 -12.24 4.41
CA GLU A 23 -15.22 -12.93 3.81
C GLU A 23 -16.46 -12.04 3.76
N ARG A 24 -16.80 -11.38 4.87
CA ARG A 24 -17.92 -10.43 4.93
C ARG A 24 -17.76 -9.30 3.92
N LEU A 25 -16.59 -8.65 3.90
CA LEU A 25 -16.32 -7.54 2.99
C LEU A 25 -16.37 -7.97 1.52
N ILE A 26 -15.66 -9.05 1.17
CA ILE A 26 -15.58 -9.56 -0.20
C ILE A 26 -16.95 -10.00 -0.70
N THR A 27 -17.75 -10.68 0.12
CA THR A 27 -19.13 -11.07 -0.22
C THR A 27 -20.00 -9.84 -0.45
N ALA A 28 -19.95 -8.86 0.46
CA ALA A 28 -20.72 -7.63 0.30
C ALA A 28 -20.31 -6.83 -0.95
N LEU A 29 -19.03 -6.80 -1.31
CA LEU A 29 -18.54 -6.16 -2.53
C LEU A 29 -19.01 -6.87 -3.79
N ARG A 30 -18.92 -8.20 -3.82
CA ARG A 30 -19.32 -9.04 -4.95
C ARG A 30 -20.83 -9.01 -5.20
N ASP A 31 -21.61 -9.10 -4.13
CA ASP A 31 -23.07 -9.24 -4.21
C ASP A 31 -23.79 -7.88 -4.20
N GLY A 32 -23.04 -6.79 -3.95
CA GLY A 32 -23.61 -5.44 -3.84
C GLY A 32 -24.52 -5.26 -2.63
N THR A 33 -24.25 -5.98 -1.53
CA THR A 33 -25.07 -5.96 -0.31
C THR A 33 -24.44 -5.12 0.80
N ASP A 34 -25.21 -4.84 1.85
CA ASP A 34 -24.70 -4.15 3.03
C ASP A 34 -23.70 -5.04 3.79
N VAL A 35 -22.67 -4.41 4.36
CA VAL A 35 -21.68 -5.09 5.21
C VAL A 35 -21.89 -4.72 6.67
N ALA A 36 -21.84 -5.72 7.55
CA ALA A 36 -21.77 -5.45 8.98
C ALA A 36 -20.46 -4.71 9.31
N THR A 37 -20.52 -3.71 10.19
CA THR A 37 -19.44 -2.71 10.35
C THR A 37 -18.46 -3.04 11.47
N ASP A 38 -18.84 -3.90 12.41
CA ASP A 38 -18.07 -4.09 13.63
C ASP A 38 -17.04 -5.22 13.47
N PRO A 39 -15.77 -4.97 13.86
CA PRO A 39 -14.79 -6.01 14.12
C PRO A 39 -15.24 -6.89 15.29
N THR A 40 -14.81 -8.15 15.29
CA THR A 40 -15.09 -9.09 16.36
C THR A 40 -14.04 -8.94 17.47
N PRO A 41 -14.41 -9.06 18.75
CA PRO A 41 -13.42 -9.12 19.82
C PRO A 41 -12.41 -10.26 19.58
N GLY A 42 -11.11 -9.92 19.56
CA GLY A 42 -10.02 -10.88 19.34
C GLY A 42 -9.40 -10.86 17.93
N ASP A 43 -9.89 -10.01 17.02
CA ASP A 43 -9.24 -9.80 15.72
C ASP A 43 -7.80 -9.29 15.90
N ASP A 44 -6.82 -10.00 15.32
CA ASP A 44 -5.41 -9.61 15.36
C ASP A 44 -5.16 -8.42 14.41
N PRO A 45 -4.75 -7.24 14.92
CA PRO A 45 -4.49 -6.07 14.09
C PRO A 45 -3.47 -6.29 12.97
N PHE A 46 -2.52 -7.22 13.14
CA PHE A 46 -1.51 -7.56 12.15
C PHE A 46 -1.78 -8.90 11.44
N GLY A 47 -2.90 -9.55 11.76
CA GLY A 47 -3.28 -10.85 11.22
C GLY A 47 -3.78 -10.78 9.78
N ASP A 48 -3.75 -11.94 9.10
CA ASP A 48 -4.10 -12.07 7.68
C ASP A 48 -5.52 -11.58 7.34
N ASP A 49 -6.50 -11.82 8.22
CA ASP A 49 -7.88 -11.42 7.96
C ASP A 49 -8.06 -9.89 7.97
N VAL A 50 -7.57 -9.22 9.03
CA VAL A 50 -7.64 -7.75 9.16
C VAL A 50 -6.84 -7.08 8.04
N GLN A 51 -5.63 -7.56 7.76
CA GLN A 51 -4.76 -6.95 6.78
C GLN A 51 -5.27 -7.14 5.35
N LEU A 52 -5.87 -8.29 5.02
CA LEU A 52 -6.53 -8.46 3.73
C LEU A 52 -7.78 -7.60 3.60
N ALA A 53 -8.62 -7.54 4.65
CA ALA A 53 -9.84 -6.73 4.62
C ALA A 53 -9.51 -5.23 4.44
N LEU A 54 -8.50 -4.72 5.15
CA LEU A 54 -8.00 -3.35 4.95
C LEU A 54 -7.51 -3.12 3.53
N TYR A 55 -6.70 -4.04 3.00
CA TYR A 55 -6.14 -3.91 1.65
C TYR A 55 -7.26 -3.83 0.60
N VAL A 56 -8.23 -4.76 0.64
CA VAL A 56 -9.39 -4.75 -0.25
C VAL A 56 -10.19 -3.45 -0.13
N ALA A 57 -10.42 -2.94 1.09
CA ALA A 57 -11.13 -1.69 1.31
C ALA A 57 -10.37 -0.45 0.81
N TYR A 58 -9.04 -0.48 0.78
CA TYR A 58 -8.22 0.59 0.19
C TYR A 58 -8.15 0.52 -1.33
N GLU A 59 -8.13 -0.67 -1.93
CA GLU A 59 -8.11 -0.83 -3.39
C GLU A 59 -9.30 -0.18 -4.10
N LEU A 60 -10.43 -0.02 -3.40
CA LEU A 60 -11.57 0.75 -3.91
C LEU A 60 -11.23 2.21 -4.23
N HIS A 61 -10.21 2.79 -3.59
CA HIS A 61 -9.73 4.17 -3.81
C HIS A 61 -8.58 4.26 -4.81
N TYR A 62 -8.17 3.13 -5.41
CA TYR A 62 -7.16 3.01 -6.47
C TYR A 62 -7.81 2.49 -7.76
N ALA A 63 -7.31 1.38 -8.32
CA ALA A 63 -7.84 0.78 -9.55
C ALA A 63 -9.10 -0.09 -9.33
N GLY A 64 -9.52 -0.32 -8.09
CA GLY A 64 -10.66 -1.18 -7.76
C GLY A 64 -10.44 -2.65 -8.12
N PHE A 65 -11.54 -3.40 -8.25
CA PHE A 65 -11.57 -4.80 -8.69
C PHE A 65 -12.49 -4.96 -9.91
N THR A 66 -12.19 -5.91 -10.80
CA THR A 66 -12.97 -6.10 -12.05
C THR A 66 -14.41 -6.56 -11.83
N ASP A 67 -14.68 -7.20 -10.70
CA ASP A 67 -15.98 -7.73 -10.29
C ASP A 67 -16.68 -6.86 -9.25
N VAL A 68 -16.24 -5.60 -9.07
CA VAL A 68 -16.81 -4.63 -8.13
C VAL A 68 -17.20 -3.35 -8.86
N VAL A 69 -18.41 -2.85 -8.58
CA VAL A 69 -18.88 -1.56 -9.12
C VAL A 69 -18.11 -0.41 -8.45
N GLY A 70 -17.58 0.53 -9.24
CA GLY A 70 -16.71 1.62 -8.74
C GLY A 70 -17.32 2.46 -7.62
N ASP A 71 -18.62 2.77 -7.68
CA ASP A 71 -19.31 3.58 -6.67
C ASP A 71 -19.33 2.95 -5.25
N ARG A 72 -18.98 1.66 -5.14
CA ARG A 72 -18.83 0.98 -3.83
C ARG A 72 -17.74 1.60 -2.97
N GLU A 73 -16.81 2.39 -3.54
CA GLU A 73 -15.83 3.16 -2.77
C GLU A 73 -16.48 4.13 -1.75
N TRP A 74 -17.74 4.54 -2.00
CA TRP A 74 -18.53 5.46 -1.18
C TRP A 74 -19.61 4.77 -0.33
N ASP A 75 -19.68 3.43 -0.34
CA ASP A 75 -20.64 2.70 0.47
C ASP A 75 -20.43 3.00 1.98
N PRO A 76 -21.45 3.48 2.70
CA PRO A 76 -21.31 3.86 4.10
C PRO A 76 -20.89 2.70 5.02
N GLY A 77 -21.37 1.47 4.74
CA GLY A 77 -21.03 0.29 5.53
C GLY A 77 -19.56 -0.11 5.34
N ILE A 78 -19.07 -0.08 4.10
CA ILE A 78 -17.67 -0.37 3.78
C ILE A 78 -16.75 0.69 4.40
N ILE A 79 -17.11 1.98 4.31
CA ILE A 79 -16.36 3.05 4.97
C ILE A 79 -16.33 2.83 6.49
N ALA A 80 -17.48 2.51 7.10
CA ALA A 80 -17.58 2.28 8.54
C ALA A 80 -16.73 1.09 9.00
N LEU A 81 -16.78 -0.04 8.28
CA LEU A 81 -15.93 -1.20 8.54
C LEU A 81 -14.44 -0.84 8.42
N ARG A 82 -14.04 -0.18 7.33
CA ARG A 82 -12.65 0.26 7.14
C ARG A 82 -12.19 1.15 8.29
N THR A 83 -12.99 2.15 8.68
CA THR A 83 -12.63 3.04 9.79
C THR A 83 -12.50 2.30 11.12
N ALA A 84 -13.29 1.25 11.36
CA ALA A 84 -13.14 0.43 12.56
C ALA A 84 -11.84 -0.39 12.55
N LEU A 85 -11.51 -1.02 11.42
CA LEU A 85 -10.25 -1.76 11.25
C LEU A 85 -9.01 -0.85 11.29
N GLU A 86 -9.10 0.34 10.70
CA GLU A 86 -8.06 1.37 10.77
C GLU A 86 -7.76 1.77 12.21
N ARG A 87 -8.79 1.94 13.05
CA ARG A 87 -8.60 2.26 14.48
C ARG A 87 -7.85 1.13 15.18
N LEU A 88 -8.31 -0.11 15.03
CA LEU A 88 -7.66 -1.30 15.59
C LEU A 88 -6.18 -1.38 15.18
N PHE A 89 -5.90 -1.21 13.90
CA PHE A 89 -4.55 -1.27 13.35
C PHE A 89 -3.67 -0.12 13.82
N LEU A 90 -4.15 1.12 13.78
CA LEU A 90 -3.39 2.30 14.19
C LEU A 90 -3.10 2.32 15.69
N ASP A 91 -4.03 1.84 16.52
CA ASP A 91 -3.81 1.75 17.96
C ASP A 91 -2.69 0.75 18.27
N ALA A 92 -2.64 -0.38 17.55
CA ALA A 92 -1.56 -1.36 17.66
C ALA A 92 -0.21 -0.81 17.16
N VAL A 93 -0.20 -0.09 16.03
CA VAL A 93 1.01 0.59 15.52
C VAL A 93 1.52 1.60 16.53
N ARG A 94 0.64 2.44 17.10
CA ARG A 94 1.01 3.48 18.07
C ARG A 94 1.54 2.91 19.37
N ALA A 95 0.98 1.80 19.86
CA ALA A 95 1.49 1.10 21.03
C ALA A 95 2.94 0.60 20.85
N GLY A 96 3.39 0.40 19.60
CA GLY A 96 4.77 0.05 19.29
C GLY A 96 5.76 1.23 19.27
N LEU A 97 5.30 2.48 19.43
CA LEU A 97 6.11 3.69 19.27
C LEU A 97 6.62 4.29 20.59
N ASP A 98 6.45 3.60 21.72
CA ASP A 98 6.76 4.10 23.08
C ASP A 98 8.23 4.56 23.27
N THR A 99 9.12 4.22 22.35
CA THR A 99 10.56 4.55 22.39
C THR A 99 11.01 5.53 21.31
N ALA A 100 10.11 6.11 20.52
CA ALA A 100 10.49 6.99 19.40
C ALA A 100 11.17 8.29 19.88
N PRO A 101 12.15 8.82 19.13
CA PRO A 101 12.73 10.14 19.39
C PRO A 101 11.67 11.23 19.49
N THR A 102 11.95 12.27 20.28
CA THR A 102 10.99 13.33 20.59
C THR A 102 10.78 14.35 19.46
N THR A 103 11.66 14.39 18.45
CA THR A 103 11.53 15.30 17.29
C THR A 103 11.77 14.57 15.98
N ALA A 104 11.11 15.04 14.91
CA ALA A 104 11.29 14.51 13.56
C ALA A 104 12.71 14.74 13.02
N GLU A 105 13.33 15.88 13.34
CA GLU A 105 14.70 16.19 12.93
C GLU A 105 15.70 15.20 13.53
N ALA A 106 15.63 14.95 14.84
CA ALA A 106 16.52 13.98 15.49
C ALA A 106 16.33 12.56 14.94
N LEU A 107 15.08 12.17 14.66
CA LEU A 107 14.81 10.88 14.04
C LEU A 107 15.35 10.80 12.60
N MET A 108 15.20 11.85 11.80
CA MET A 108 15.74 11.88 10.43
C MET A 108 17.27 11.86 10.43
N ASP A 109 17.92 12.58 11.35
CA ASP A 109 19.37 12.54 11.52
C ASP A 109 19.85 11.13 11.86
N GLU A 110 19.12 10.42 12.75
CA GLU A 110 19.41 9.03 13.09
C GLU A 110 19.22 8.09 11.89
N LEU A 111 18.09 8.19 11.19
CA LEU A 111 17.74 7.33 10.04
C LEU A 111 18.64 7.57 8.81
N SER A 112 19.21 8.77 8.67
CA SER A 112 20.07 9.12 7.53
C SER A 112 21.48 8.54 7.63
N VAL A 113 21.81 7.82 8.71
CA VAL A 113 23.10 7.15 8.87
C VAL A 113 23.04 5.74 8.31
N GLU A 114 23.59 5.52 7.12
CA GLU A 114 23.67 4.20 6.51
C GLU A 114 24.70 3.30 7.25
N PRO A 115 24.28 2.14 7.80
CA PRO A 115 25.22 1.22 8.43
C PRO A 115 26.15 0.59 7.39
N VAL A 116 27.47 0.74 7.56
CA VAL A 116 28.48 0.12 6.67
C VAL A 116 28.38 -1.42 6.66
N HIS A 117 27.95 -1.98 7.79
CA HIS A 117 27.67 -3.39 7.97
C HIS A 117 26.30 -3.55 8.62
N GLY A 118 25.54 -4.55 8.18
CA GLY A 118 24.22 -4.83 8.73
C GLY A 118 23.82 -6.28 8.54
N VAL A 119 22.76 -6.68 9.25
CA VAL A 119 22.18 -8.03 9.22
C VAL A 119 20.79 -8.04 8.58
N GLY A 120 20.38 -6.92 7.98
CA GLY A 120 19.07 -6.73 7.35
C GLY A 120 18.92 -7.49 6.04
N LEU A 121 17.70 -7.43 5.48
CA LEU A 121 17.33 -8.15 4.25
C LEU A 121 18.26 -7.82 3.07
N SER A 122 18.63 -6.55 2.90
CA SER A 122 19.55 -6.10 1.84
C SER A 122 20.91 -6.78 1.93
N PHE A 123 21.53 -6.84 3.12
CA PHE A 123 22.78 -7.55 3.36
C PHE A 123 22.65 -9.05 3.11
N ARG A 124 21.56 -9.68 3.62
CA ARG A 124 21.31 -11.11 3.41
C ARG A 124 21.11 -11.48 1.95
N LEU A 125 20.44 -10.64 1.16
CA LEU A 125 20.21 -10.86 -0.27
C LEU A 125 21.45 -10.57 -1.11
N ARG A 126 22.21 -9.52 -0.76
CA ARG A 126 23.50 -9.23 -1.40
C ARG A 126 24.48 -10.39 -1.24
N ASP A 127 24.63 -10.90 -0.02
CA ASP A 127 25.69 -11.86 0.30
C ASP A 127 25.30 -13.31 -0.02
N ASN A 128 24.01 -13.64 0.13
CA ASN A 128 23.54 -15.04 0.09
C ASN A 128 22.20 -15.21 -0.64
N GLY A 129 21.69 -14.18 -1.32
CA GLY A 129 20.38 -14.21 -1.96
C GLY A 129 20.36 -15.15 -3.16
N THR A 130 19.35 -16.01 -3.23
CA THR A 130 19.09 -16.81 -4.43
C THR A 130 18.20 -16.04 -5.39
N TRP A 131 18.27 -16.35 -6.69
CA TRP A 131 17.37 -15.73 -7.67
C TRP A 131 15.89 -15.96 -7.33
N GLN A 132 15.53 -17.13 -6.82
CA GLN A 132 14.17 -17.39 -6.35
C GLN A 132 13.77 -16.45 -5.21
N GLN A 133 14.66 -16.16 -4.25
CA GLN A 133 14.37 -15.22 -3.17
C GLN A 133 14.18 -13.78 -3.68
N TYR A 134 14.93 -13.36 -4.70
CA TYR A 134 14.69 -12.07 -5.35
C TYR A 134 13.34 -12.03 -6.05
N ARG A 135 12.97 -13.09 -6.78
CA ARG A 135 11.64 -13.20 -7.41
C ARG A 135 10.51 -13.16 -6.39
N ASP A 136 10.64 -13.87 -5.28
CA ASP A 136 9.68 -13.86 -4.19
C ASP A 136 9.57 -12.45 -3.59
N LEU A 137 10.71 -11.76 -3.41
CA LEU A 137 10.71 -10.37 -2.95
C LEU A 137 10.00 -9.45 -3.95
N PHE A 138 10.29 -9.54 -5.24
CA PHE A 138 9.65 -8.70 -6.27
C PHE A 138 8.15 -8.91 -6.31
N ALA A 139 7.69 -10.16 -6.24
CA ALA A 139 6.28 -10.51 -6.17
C ALA A 139 5.57 -9.92 -4.94
N LEU A 140 6.21 -9.93 -3.76
CA LEU A 140 5.64 -9.33 -2.56
C LEU A 140 5.65 -7.79 -2.61
N ARG A 141 6.70 -7.22 -3.19
CA ARG A 141 6.89 -5.78 -3.35
C ARG A 141 5.95 -5.18 -4.40
N SER A 142 5.49 -5.96 -5.37
CA SER A 142 4.56 -5.51 -6.42
C SER A 142 3.24 -4.96 -5.87
N LEU A 143 2.83 -5.38 -4.67
CA LEU A 143 1.61 -4.90 -4.01
C LEU A 143 1.64 -3.41 -3.69
N TYR A 144 2.84 -2.85 -3.51
CA TYR A 144 3.04 -1.42 -3.37
C TYR A 144 3.57 -0.81 -4.66
N HIS A 145 4.64 -1.35 -5.24
CA HIS A 145 5.35 -0.66 -6.32
C HIS A 145 4.53 -0.51 -7.61
N LEU A 146 3.53 -1.37 -7.84
CA LEU A 146 2.61 -1.17 -8.99
C LEU A 146 1.56 -0.06 -8.75
N LYS A 147 1.59 0.61 -7.61
CA LYS A 147 0.82 1.83 -7.29
C LYS A 147 1.66 2.90 -6.59
N GLU A 148 2.98 2.84 -6.74
CA GLU A 148 3.89 3.87 -6.24
C GLU A 148 3.77 5.15 -7.11
N ALA A 149 3.54 6.35 -6.61
CA ALA A 149 3.45 6.84 -5.23
C ALA A 149 2.01 7.24 -4.85
N ASP A 150 0.99 6.57 -5.39
CA ASP A 150 -0.42 6.93 -5.25
C ASP A 150 -0.88 7.19 -3.80
N PRO A 151 -0.48 6.39 -2.78
CA PRO A 151 -0.86 6.67 -1.39
C PRO A 151 -0.37 8.04 -0.88
N HIS A 152 0.76 8.52 -1.39
CA HIS A 152 1.37 9.80 -0.99
C HIS A 152 0.66 10.98 -1.66
N ALA A 153 0.16 10.81 -2.87
CA ALA A 153 -0.50 11.86 -3.65
C ALA A 153 -1.69 12.50 -2.92
N TRP A 154 -2.41 11.76 -2.07
CA TRP A 154 -3.50 12.31 -1.26
C TRP A 154 -3.08 13.37 -0.23
N ALA A 155 -1.78 13.46 0.10
CA ALA A 155 -1.25 14.54 0.92
C ALA A 155 -1.20 15.88 0.16
N ILE A 156 -1.01 15.87 -1.16
CA ILE A 156 -0.86 17.08 -2.00
C ILE A 156 -1.93 18.14 -1.71
N PRO A 157 -3.26 17.87 -1.73
CA PRO A 157 -4.27 18.89 -1.48
C PRO A 157 -4.19 19.52 -0.07
N ARG A 158 -3.53 18.84 0.88
CA ARG A 158 -3.45 19.20 2.30
C ARG A 158 -2.18 19.99 2.65
N LEU A 159 -1.21 20.04 1.73
CA LEU A 159 0.04 20.77 1.87
C LEU A 159 -0.04 22.17 1.24
N ARG A 160 0.81 23.09 1.75
CA ARG A 160 0.89 24.49 1.31
C ARG A 160 2.35 24.95 1.20
N ARG A 161 2.58 25.96 0.35
CA ARG A 161 3.86 26.63 0.13
C ARG A 161 5.01 25.64 -0.11
N THR A 162 6.17 25.87 0.52
CA THR A 162 7.41 25.09 0.36
C THR A 162 7.20 23.59 0.54
N ALA A 163 6.46 23.16 1.57
CA ALA A 163 6.20 21.74 1.79
C ALA A 163 5.44 21.11 0.62
N LYS A 164 4.46 21.82 0.03
CA LYS A 164 3.76 21.34 -1.17
C LYS A 164 4.68 21.30 -2.38
N ALA A 165 5.46 22.36 -2.60
CA ALA A 165 6.34 22.44 -3.76
C ALA A 165 7.41 21.33 -3.75
N ALA A 166 8.04 21.10 -2.59
CA ALA A 166 9.02 20.03 -2.41
C ALA A 166 8.39 18.65 -2.57
N PHE A 167 7.25 18.40 -1.93
CA PHE A 167 6.55 17.11 -2.01
C PHE A 167 6.14 16.79 -3.45
N VAL A 168 5.56 17.75 -4.18
CA VAL A 168 5.17 17.55 -5.59
C VAL A 168 6.39 17.36 -6.49
N ALA A 169 7.55 17.94 -6.17
CA ALA A 169 8.77 17.71 -6.94
C ALA A 169 9.25 16.25 -6.83
N VAL A 170 9.15 15.65 -5.64
CA VAL A 170 9.44 14.22 -5.42
C VAL A 170 8.41 13.37 -6.17
N GLU A 171 7.11 13.61 -5.95
CA GLU A 171 6.03 12.87 -6.64
C GLU A 171 6.14 12.97 -8.17
N PHE A 172 6.54 14.14 -8.70
CA PHE A 172 6.73 14.30 -10.14
C PHE A 172 7.81 13.37 -10.70
N ASP A 173 8.88 13.10 -9.94
CA ASP A 173 9.91 12.15 -10.31
C ASP A 173 9.38 10.70 -10.24
N GLU A 174 8.66 10.35 -9.16
CA GLU A 174 7.98 9.04 -9.00
C GLU A 174 7.02 8.74 -10.17
N PHE A 175 6.32 9.78 -10.65
CA PHE A 175 5.45 9.72 -11.83
C PHE A 175 6.21 9.95 -13.16
N GLY A 176 7.51 9.64 -13.19
CA GLY A 176 8.32 9.55 -14.40
C GLY A 176 8.76 10.89 -15.00
N GLY A 177 8.59 12.00 -14.29
CA GLY A 177 9.03 13.32 -14.74
C GLY A 177 8.40 13.75 -16.07
N GLY A 178 7.14 13.35 -16.30
CA GLY A 178 6.40 13.62 -17.54
C GLY A 178 6.61 12.59 -18.66
N ARG A 179 7.33 11.50 -18.40
CA ARG A 179 7.52 10.36 -19.31
C ARG A 179 6.78 9.15 -18.78
N GLY A 180 5.72 8.73 -19.48
CA GLY A 180 4.86 7.62 -19.02
C GLY A 180 5.63 6.31 -18.85
N GLU A 181 6.56 6.03 -19.75
CA GLU A 181 7.44 4.85 -19.68
C GLU A 181 8.45 4.89 -18.53
N SER A 182 8.62 6.04 -17.87
CA SER A 182 9.49 6.21 -16.72
C SER A 182 8.71 6.27 -15.40
N VAL A 183 7.37 6.13 -15.42
CA VAL A 183 6.59 6.01 -14.17
C VAL A 183 7.08 4.79 -13.41
N HIS A 184 7.38 4.93 -12.13
CA HIS A 184 8.02 3.86 -11.35
C HIS A 184 7.19 2.57 -11.31
N GLN A 185 5.86 2.68 -11.40
CA GLN A 185 4.94 1.55 -11.55
C GLN A 185 5.23 0.73 -12.82
N GLU A 186 5.46 1.40 -13.95
CA GLU A 186 5.78 0.74 -15.24
C GLU A 186 7.18 0.11 -15.18
N LEU A 187 8.16 0.80 -14.60
CA LEU A 187 9.51 0.25 -14.41
C LEU A 187 9.50 -1.00 -13.53
N PHE A 188 8.65 -1.03 -12.49
CA PHE A 188 8.49 -2.21 -11.65
C PHE A 188 7.74 -3.34 -12.38
N ALA A 189 6.76 -3.02 -13.21
CA ALA A 189 6.10 -4.01 -14.07
C ALA A 189 7.09 -4.63 -15.06
N ASP A 190 7.96 -3.84 -15.67
CA ASP A 190 9.04 -4.31 -16.54
C ASP A 190 10.05 -5.18 -15.78
N LEU A 191 10.38 -4.83 -14.53
CA LEU A 191 11.20 -5.68 -13.64
C LEU A 191 10.55 -7.06 -13.43
N LEU A 192 9.25 -7.11 -13.14
CA LEU A 192 8.53 -8.37 -12.97
C LEU A 192 8.58 -9.20 -14.24
N ALA A 193 8.27 -8.60 -15.40
CA ALA A 193 8.31 -9.29 -16.68
C ALA A 193 9.73 -9.81 -17.01
N ALA A 194 10.76 -9.00 -16.79
CA ALA A 194 12.15 -9.39 -16.98
C ALA A 194 12.60 -10.49 -16.01
N ALA A 195 11.93 -10.62 -14.87
CA ALA A 195 12.14 -11.68 -13.90
C ALA A 195 11.24 -12.91 -14.13
N ASP A 196 10.58 -13.04 -15.28
CA ASP A 196 9.55 -14.05 -15.62
C ASP A 196 8.41 -14.16 -14.59
N LEU A 197 8.00 -13.03 -14.01
CA LEU A 197 6.87 -12.90 -13.10
C LEU A 197 5.67 -12.27 -13.84
N ASP A 198 4.47 -12.43 -13.30
CA ASP A 198 3.25 -11.81 -13.81
C ASP A 198 3.25 -10.32 -13.45
N PRO A 199 3.39 -9.39 -14.41
CA PRO A 199 3.51 -7.97 -14.11
C PRO A 199 2.17 -7.31 -13.81
N ALA A 200 1.04 -8.03 -13.91
CA ALA A 200 -0.27 -7.44 -13.76
C ALA A 200 -0.53 -6.95 -12.32
N TYR A 201 -1.27 -5.85 -12.23
CA TYR A 201 -1.73 -5.29 -10.97
C TYR A 201 -2.43 -6.35 -10.12
N LEU A 202 -2.08 -6.41 -8.82
CA LEU A 202 -2.60 -7.37 -7.82
C LEU A 202 -2.39 -8.87 -8.11
N ALA A 203 -1.54 -9.27 -9.07
CA ALA A 203 -1.33 -10.68 -9.45
C ALA A 203 -0.88 -11.61 -8.29
N TYR A 204 -0.32 -11.04 -7.22
CA TYR A 204 0.22 -11.77 -6.08
C TYR A 204 -0.58 -11.59 -4.78
N LEU A 205 -1.71 -10.87 -4.81
CA LEU A 205 -2.48 -10.52 -3.61
C LEU A 205 -2.92 -11.77 -2.82
N ASP A 206 -3.47 -12.79 -3.48
CA ASP A 206 -3.92 -14.02 -2.81
C ASP A 206 -2.83 -14.73 -2.01
N ARG A 207 -1.57 -14.60 -2.44
CA ARG A 207 -0.41 -15.28 -1.84
C ARG A 207 0.38 -14.40 -0.86
N ALA A 208 0.09 -13.11 -0.82
CA ALA A 208 0.84 -12.15 -0.02
C ALA A 208 0.50 -12.30 1.47
N PRO A 209 1.46 -12.54 2.37
CA PRO A 209 1.18 -12.65 3.81
C PRO A 209 0.82 -11.30 4.43
N ALA A 210 0.15 -11.31 5.59
CA ALA A 210 -0.26 -10.11 6.33
C ALA A 210 0.86 -9.06 6.51
N TRP A 211 2.07 -9.50 6.82
CA TRP A 211 3.22 -8.61 7.02
C TRP A 211 3.65 -7.85 5.75
N ALA A 212 3.33 -8.38 4.56
CA ALA A 212 3.57 -7.69 3.29
C ALA A 212 2.46 -6.67 2.98
N LEU A 213 1.23 -6.92 3.46
CA LEU A 213 0.10 -6.01 3.29
C LEU A 213 0.14 -4.83 4.27
N ALA A 214 0.59 -5.06 5.51
CA ALA A 214 0.54 -4.08 6.59
C ALA A 214 1.25 -2.75 6.28
N PRO A 215 2.47 -2.72 5.71
CA PRO A 215 3.09 -1.46 5.31
C PRO A 215 2.26 -0.71 4.26
N VAL A 216 1.71 -1.41 3.26
CA VAL A 216 0.92 -0.80 2.18
C VAL A 216 -0.41 -0.24 2.70
N ASN A 217 -1.04 -0.96 3.62
CA ASN A 217 -2.24 -0.52 4.32
C ASN A 217 -1.95 0.72 5.19
N LEU A 218 -0.79 0.77 5.84
CA LEU A 218 -0.40 1.92 6.67
C LEU A 218 -0.20 3.19 5.81
N MET A 219 0.46 3.05 4.65
CA MET A 219 0.60 4.15 3.67
C MET A 219 -0.76 4.67 3.23
N SER A 220 -1.68 3.77 2.88
CA SER A 220 -3.02 4.13 2.45
C SER A 220 -3.83 4.79 3.57
N CYS A 221 -3.68 4.30 4.80
CA CYS A 221 -4.28 4.89 6.00
C CYS A 221 -3.81 6.34 6.19
N PHE A 222 -2.50 6.59 6.20
CA PHE A 222 -1.97 7.94 6.33
C PHE A 222 -2.47 8.84 5.21
N GLY A 223 -2.43 8.32 3.98
CA GLY A 223 -2.85 8.99 2.77
C GLY A 223 -4.33 9.38 2.76
N LEU A 224 -5.27 8.56 3.23
CA LEU A 224 -6.69 8.92 3.24
C LEU A 224 -7.09 9.82 4.43
N HIS A 225 -6.32 9.82 5.52
CA HIS A 225 -6.64 10.60 6.73
C HIS A 225 -5.94 11.95 6.79
N ARG A 226 -6.70 13.05 6.64
CA ARG A 226 -6.16 14.43 6.74
C ARG A 226 -5.42 14.70 8.06
N SER A 227 -5.88 14.13 9.16
CA SER A 227 -5.24 14.24 10.48
C SER A 227 -3.84 13.62 10.50
N LEU A 228 -3.60 12.61 9.67
CA LEU A 228 -2.34 11.86 9.55
C LEU A 228 -1.44 12.37 8.43
N ARG A 229 -1.73 13.54 7.81
CA ARG A 229 -0.88 14.12 6.75
C ARG A 229 0.60 14.22 7.11
N GLY A 230 0.92 14.43 8.40
CA GLY A 230 2.30 14.48 8.88
C GLY A 230 2.97 13.11 8.82
N ALA A 231 2.21 12.04 9.08
CA ALA A 231 2.67 10.66 8.92
C ALA A 231 2.88 10.30 7.45
N THR A 232 2.03 10.77 6.52
CA THR A 232 2.28 10.59 5.07
C THR A 232 3.57 11.28 4.64
N VAL A 233 3.80 12.52 5.08
CA VAL A 233 5.03 13.27 4.76
C VAL A 233 6.26 12.61 5.39
N GLY A 234 6.17 12.20 6.65
CA GLY A 234 7.26 11.49 7.33
C GLY A 234 7.58 10.15 6.65
N HIS A 235 6.56 9.41 6.22
CA HIS A 235 6.74 8.16 5.48
C HIS A 235 7.37 8.38 4.10
N LEU A 236 7.07 9.48 3.39
CA LEU A 236 7.75 9.76 2.12
C LEU A 236 9.23 10.14 2.35
N ALA A 237 9.55 10.75 3.49
CA ALA A 237 10.89 11.20 3.80
C ALA A 237 11.82 10.09 4.31
N ALA A 238 11.27 9.02 4.89
CA ALA A 238 11.98 7.89 5.50
C ALA A 238 12.29 6.79 4.48
#